data_AF-A0A534A640-F1
#
_entry.id   AF-A0A534A640-F1
#
_cell.length_a   1.000
_cell.length_b   1.000
_cell.length_c   1.000
_cell.angle_alpha   90.00
_cell.angle_beta   90.00
_cell.angle_gamma   90.00
#
_symmetry.space_group_name_H-M   'P 1'
#
loop_
_entity.id
_entity.type
_entity.pdbx_description
1 polymer ?
#
loop_
_entity_poly.entity_id
_entity_poly.type
_entity_poly.pdbx_seq_one_letter_code
_entity_poly.pdbx_strand_id
1 'polypeptide(L)'
;MPASRQSFFFSIADLASARGKIDSLSFNGSSADRFAVQLQAALREPTLWLRWKAMQPDPDAVDPMLGASDAQAIVAAQQSDLHCDAQVTTVLPHAVLKHRLGLLIGSHWTLRDVHTA
;
A
#
# COMPACT_ATOMS: atom_id res chain seq x y z
N MET A 1 3.84 -23.40 -5.17
CA MET A 1 2.43 -22.98 -5.00
C MET A 1 2.25 -21.75 -5.87
N PRO A 2 1.40 -21.76 -6.91
CA PRO A 2 1.18 -20.56 -7.72
C PRO A 2 0.58 -19.49 -6.80
N ALA A 3 1.18 -18.30 -6.79
CA ALA A 3 0.72 -17.21 -5.95
C ALA A 3 -0.66 -16.76 -6.48
N SER A 4 -1.72 -17.12 -5.75
CA SER A 4 -3.10 -16.74 -6.09
C SER A 4 -3.22 -15.23 -6.13
N ARG A 5 -3.84 -14.70 -7.18
CA ARG A 5 -4.02 -13.26 -7.34
C ARG A 5 -5.13 -12.80 -6.40
N GLN A 6 -4.79 -11.90 -5.49
CA GLN A 6 -5.69 -11.30 -4.52
C GLN A 6 -6.03 -9.87 -4.93
N SER A 7 -7.31 -9.55 -4.89
CA SER A 7 -7.85 -8.21 -5.10
C SER A 7 -8.33 -7.65 -3.76
N PHE A 8 -7.60 -6.69 -3.23
CA PHE A 8 -7.93 -6.00 -1.99
C PHE A 8 -8.69 -4.73 -2.32
N PHE A 9 -9.88 -4.58 -1.76
CA PHE A 9 -10.69 -3.37 -1.86
C PHE A 9 -10.65 -2.65 -0.52
N PHE A 10 -10.26 -1.38 -0.52
CA PHE A 10 -10.26 -0.55 0.67
C PHE A 10 -10.72 0.86 0.33
N SER A 11 -11.32 1.51 1.32
CA SER A 11 -11.78 2.89 1.22
C SER A 11 -11.03 3.77 2.21
N ILE A 12 -10.65 4.95 1.78
CA ILE A 12 -9.89 5.95 2.52
C ILE A 12 -10.84 7.12 2.73
N ALA A 13 -11.19 7.40 3.99
CA ALA A 13 -12.17 8.46 4.30
C ALA A 13 -11.67 9.85 3.89
N ASP A 14 -10.40 10.17 4.18
CA ASP A 14 -9.82 11.45 3.79
C ASP A 14 -8.39 11.27 3.30
N LEU A 15 -8.21 11.27 1.98
CA LEU A 15 -6.90 11.01 1.37
C LEU A 15 -5.91 12.15 1.63
N ALA A 16 -6.39 13.37 1.87
CA ALA A 16 -5.56 14.55 2.13
C ALA A 16 -4.96 14.56 3.55
N SER A 17 -5.70 14.01 4.52
CA SER A 17 -5.30 13.85 5.92
C SER A 17 -4.66 12.49 6.19
N ALA A 18 -4.89 11.51 5.32
CA ALA A 18 -4.29 10.20 5.37
C ALA A 18 -2.80 10.27 5.04
N ARG A 19 -1.98 10.58 6.04
CA ARG A 19 -0.52 10.60 5.94
C ARG A 19 0.08 9.51 6.81
N GLY A 20 1.13 8.89 6.29
CA GLY A 20 1.94 7.95 7.03
C GLY A 20 2.68 8.60 8.20
N LYS A 21 3.20 7.76 9.10
CA LYS A 21 3.93 8.20 10.28
C LYS A 21 5.26 8.90 9.96
N ILE A 22 5.79 8.69 8.75
CA ILE A 22 7.09 9.20 8.30
C ILE A 22 6.86 10.07 7.08
N ASP A 23 6.98 11.39 7.24
CA ASP A 23 6.70 12.37 6.18
C ASP A 23 7.47 12.07 4.88
N SER A 24 8.74 11.65 5.00
CA SER A 24 9.59 11.29 3.85
C SER A 24 9.15 10.04 3.06
N LEU A 25 8.31 9.19 3.65
CA LEU A 25 7.75 7.99 3.01
C LEU A 25 6.24 8.12 2.76
N SER A 26 5.63 9.19 3.27
CA SER A 26 4.20 9.41 3.20
C SER A 26 3.79 9.89 1.82
N PHE A 27 2.54 9.57 1.46
CA PHE A 27 1.91 10.15 0.29
C PHE A 27 1.55 11.61 0.58
N ASN A 28 2.07 12.55 -0.23
CA ASN A 28 1.77 13.97 -0.11
C ASN A 28 0.78 14.48 -1.18
N GLY A 29 0.28 13.60 -2.05
CA GLY A 29 -0.72 13.99 -3.04
C GLY A 29 -2.14 14.07 -2.46
N SER A 30 -3.04 14.69 -3.22
CA SER A 30 -4.46 14.82 -2.84
C SER A 30 -5.42 14.11 -3.80
N SER A 31 -4.89 13.38 -4.78
CA SER A 31 -5.67 12.77 -5.87
C SER A 31 -5.61 11.24 -5.81
N ALA A 32 -6.76 10.59 -5.98
CA ALA A 32 -6.88 9.14 -6.03
C ALA A 32 -5.95 8.52 -7.08
N ASP A 33 -5.94 9.07 -8.30
CA ASP A 33 -5.11 8.56 -9.40
C ASP A 33 -3.61 8.57 -9.06
N ARG A 34 -3.12 9.69 -8.49
CA ARG A 34 -1.73 9.81 -8.03
C ARG A 34 -1.41 8.81 -6.92
N PHE A 35 -2.36 8.59 -6.01
CA PHE A 35 -2.23 7.59 -4.96
C PHE A 35 -2.14 6.18 -5.54
N ALA A 36 -3.00 5.83 -6.52
CA ALA A 36 -2.92 4.54 -7.20
C ALA A 36 -1.57 4.33 -7.87
N VAL A 37 -1.10 5.29 -8.66
CA VAL A 37 0.20 5.19 -9.34
C VAL A 37 1.34 5.04 -8.33
N GLN A 38 1.31 5.81 -7.24
CA GLN A 38 2.36 5.76 -6.22
C GLN A 38 2.32 4.48 -5.40
N LEU A 39 1.13 4.00 -5.01
CA LEU A 39 0.96 2.72 -4.33
C LEU A 39 1.37 1.55 -5.25
N GLN A 40 1.02 1.62 -6.54
CA GLN A 40 1.45 0.64 -7.53
C GLN A 40 2.97 0.60 -7.67
N ALA A 41 3.62 1.76 -7.79
CA ALA A 41 5.08 1.84 -7.83
C ALA A 41 5.68 1.28 -6.52
N ALA A 42 5.12 1.65 -5.37
CA ALA A 42 5.53 1.13 -4.07
C ALA A 42 5.32 -0.39 -3.93
N LEU A 43 4.34 -0.98 -4.63
CA LEU A 43 4.09 -2.43 -4.64
C LEU A 43 5.05 -3.19 -5.55
N ARG A 44 5.39 -2.57 -6.69
CA ARG A 44 6.32 -3.10 -7.68
C ARG A 44 7.77 -2.99 -7.23
N GLU A 45 8.10 -1.95 -6.47
CA GLU A 45 9.43 -1.68 -5.98
C GLU A 45 9.55 -1.91 -4.46
N PRO A 46 10.54 -2.68 -3.99
CA PRO A 46 10.79 -2.83 -2.55
C PRO A 46 11.52 -1.62 -1.95
N THR A 47 11.83 -0.59 -2.74
CA THR A 47 12.64 0.58 -2.34
C THR A 47 12.05 1.34 -1.15
N LEU A 48 10.73 1.48 -1.10
CA LEU A 48 10.03 2.13 0.02
C LEU A 48 10.20 1.33 1.32
N TRP A 49 10.08 0.01 1.25
CA TRP A 49 10.30 -0.88 2.39
C TRP A 49 11.77 -0.91 2.80
N LEU A 50 12.71 -0.97 1.87
CA LEU A 50 14.16 -0.90 2.13
C LEU A 50 14.54 0.37 2.87
N ARG A 51 13.99 1.53 2.46
CA ARG A 51 14.20 2.81 3.14
C ARG A 51 13.62 2.80 4.55
N TRP A 52 12.39 2.32 4.72
CA TRP A 52 11.78 2.19 6.04
C TRP A 52 12.56 1.25 6.97
N LYS A 53 12.95 0.09 6.45
CA LYS A 53 13.76 -0.93 7.15
C LYS A 53 15.09 -0.34 7.59
N ALA A 54 15.77 0.41 6.74
CA ALA A 54 17.03 1.07 7.08
C ALA A 54 16.90 2.16 8.16
N MET A 55 15.69 2.71 8.35
CA MET A 55 15.39 3.65 9.45
C MET A 55 15.05 2.94 10.77
N GLN A 56 14.78 1.63 10.75
CA GLN A 56 14.50 0.89 11.97
C GLN A 56 15.79 0.69 12.78
N PRO A 57 15.71 0.72 14.12
CA PRO A 57 16.86 0.44 14.98
C PRO A 57 17.37 -1.00 14.82
N ASP A 58 16.51 -1.92 14.36
CA ASP A 58 16.86 -3.33 14.13
C ASP A 58 16.31 -3.79 12.76
N PRO A 59 17.07 -3.58 11.67
CA PRO A 59 16.63 -3.95 10.33
C PRO A 59 16.57 -5.48 10.16
N ASP A 60 17.46 -6.25 10.78
CA ASP A 60 17.48 -7.72 10.65
C ASP A 60 16.28 -8.39 11.33
N ALA A 61 15.69 -7.77 12.35
CA ALA A 61 14.42 -8.20 12.93
C ALA A 61 13.21 -7.98 12.01
N VAL A 62 13.34 -7.20 10.93
CA VAL A 62 12.25 -6.98 9.97
C VAL A 62 12.14 -8.17 9.03
N ASP A 63 10.96 -8.78 9.02
CA ASP A 63 10.64 -9.93 8.19
C ASP A 63 10.92 -9.66 6.70
N PRO A 64 11.86 -10.38 6.06
CA PRO A 64 12.18 -10.17 4.64
C PRO A 64 10.98 -10.46 3.73
N MET A 65 9.99 -11.24 4.18
CA MET A 65 8.76 -11.46 3.43
C MET A 65 7.94 -10.18 3.25
N LEU A 66 8.07 -9.18 4.15
CA LEU A 66 7.44 -7.86 4.00
C LEU A 66 8.02 -7.05 2.83
N GLY A 67 9.27 -7.33 2.45
CA GLY A 67 9.95 -6.71 1.32
C GLY A 67 9.58 -7.31 -0.04
N ALA A 68 8.63 -8.26 -0.09
CA ALA A 68 8.21 -8.85 -1.35
C ALA A 68 7.56 -7.80 -2.28
N SER A 69 7.97 -7.84 -3.54
CA SER A 69 7.51 -6.94 -4.59
C SER A 69 6.92 -7.73 -5.73
N ASP A 70 5.88 -7.15 -6.35
CA ASP A 70 5.14 -7.78 -7.44
C ASP A 70 5.09 -6.81 -8.61
N ALA A 71 5.85 -7.13 -9.67
CA ALA A 71 5.92 -6.33 -10.89
C ALA A 71 4.58 -6.28 -11.66
N GLN A 72 3.69 -7.26 -11.42
CA GLN A 72 2.35 -7.33 -11.99
C GLN A 72 1.27 -6.75 -11.07
N ALA A 73 1.65 -6.12 -9.95
CA ALA A 73 0.69 -5.41 -9.12
C ALA A 73 0.01 -4.30 -9.93
N ILE A 74 -1.31 -4.27 -9.83
CA ILE A 74 -2.17 -3.25 -10.44
C ILE A 74 -2.92 -2.57 -9.32
N VAL A 75 -2.93 -1.24 -9.32
CA VAL A 75 -3.72 -0.45 -8.38
C VAL A 75 -4.64 0.45 -9.18
N ALA A 76 -5.92 0.40 -8.86
CA ALA A 76 -6.92 1.33 -9.32
C ALA A 76 -7.43 2.12 -8.11
N ALA A 77 -7.47 3.43 -8.20
CA ALA A 77 -8.11 4.26 -7.18
C ALA A 77 -9.10 5.20 -7.84
N GLN A 78 -10.25 5.32 -7.22
CA GLN A 78 -11.36 6.13 -7.67
C GLN A 78 -11.71 7.11 -6.56
N GLN A 79 -11.70 8.39 -6.88
CA GLN A 79 -12.15 9.42 -5.97
C GLN A 79 -13.68 9.46 -6.00
N SER A 80 -14.29 9.20 -4.84
CA SER A 80 -15.71 9.41 -4.57
C SER A 80 -15.85 10.72 -3.76
N ASP A 81 -17.00 11.41 -3.82
CA ASP A 81 -17.20 12.76 -3.26
C ASP A 81 -16.66 12.98 -1.82
N LEU A 82 -16.76 11.96 -0.96
CA LEU A 82 -16.38 12.03 0.46
C LEU A 82 -15.30 11.02 0.88
N HIS A 83 -14.81 10.19 -0.04
CA HIS A 83 -13.82 9.15 0.25
C HIS A 83 -13.14 8.68 -1.03
N CYS A 84 -11.96 8.09 -0.92
CA CYS A 84 -11.30 7.44 -2.04
C CYS A 84 -11.45 5.93 -1.91
N ASP A 85 -11.98 5.28 -2.94
CA ASP A 85 -11.97 3.83 -3.05
C ASP A 85 -10.72 3.40 -3.80
N ALA A 86 -10.05 2.36 -3.34
CA ALA A 86 -8.88 1.82 -3.99
C ALA A 86 -8.95 0.29 -4.02
N GLN A 87 -8.67 -0.24 -5.19
CA GLN A 87 -8.57 -1.65 -5.49
C GLN A 87 -7.11 -1.96 -5.82
N VAL A 88 -6.53 -2.91 -5.10
CA VAL A 88 -5.18 -3.42 -5.37
C VAL A 88 -5.28 -4.88 -5.76
N THR A 89 -4.80 -5.19 -6.95
CA THR A 89 -4.69 -6.56 -7.45
C THR A 89 -3.23 -6.98 -7.44
N THR A 90 -2.88 -7.93 -6.60
CA THR A 90 -1.51 -8.42 -6.43
C THR A 90 -1.49 -9.89 -6.02
N VAL A 91 -0.39 -10.59 -6.27
CA VAL A 91 -0.14 -11.93 -5.73
C VAL A 91 0.55 -11.90 -4.35
N LEU A 92 0.80 -10.70 -3.81
CA LEU A 92 1.44 -10.49 -2.53
C LEU A 92 0.49 -10.76 -1.36
N PRO A 93 1.02 -11.27 -0.23
CA PRO A 93 0.22 -11.48 0.97
C PRO A 93 -0.27 -10.15 1.56
N HIS A 94 -1.44 -10.19 2.21
CA HIS A 94 -2.05 -9.05 2.91
C HIS A 94 -1.04 -8.30 3.81
N ALA A 95 -0.13 -9.01 4.49
CA ALA A 95 0.85 -8.40 5.38
C ALA A 95 1.71 -7.33 4.68
N VAL A 96 2.16 -7.60 3.45
CA VAL A 96 2.97 -6.66 2.64
C VAL A 96 2.14 -5.43 2.27
N LEU A 97 0.90 -5.66 1.82
CA LEU A 97 -0.03 -4.60 1.45
C LEU A 97 -0.35 -3.70 2.65
N LYS A 98 -0.73 -4.29 3.78
CA LYS A 98 -1.03 -3.60 5.04
C LYS A 98 0.14 -2.75 5.52
N HIS A 99 1.35 -3.28 5.40
CA HIS A 99 2.56 -2.56 5.75
C HIS A 99 2.78 -1.35 4.83
N ARG A 100 2.70 -1.53 3.50
CA ARG A 100 2.82 -0.43 2.51
C ARG A 100 1.76 0.67 2.71
N LEU A 101 0.51 0.28 2.94
CA LEU A 101 -0.57 1.21 3.28
C LEU A 101 -0.27 1.96 4.57
N GLY A 102 0.19 1.26 5.62
CA GLY A 102 0.59 1.88 6.87
C GLY A 102 1.70 2.93 6.73
N LEU A 103 2.63 2.73 5.79
CA LEU A 103 3.70 3.69 5.51
C LEU A 103 3.24 4.89 4.70
N LEU A 104 2.32 4.71 3.75
CA LEU A 104 1.87 5.77 2.85
C LEU A 104 0.78 6.65 3.49
N ILE A 105 -0.22 6.01 4.10
CA ILE A 105 -1.48 6.65 4.56
C ILE A 105 -1.82 6.34 6.02
N GLY A 106 -0.97 5.58 6.72
CA GLY A 106 -1.17 5.25 8.13
C GLY A 106 -2.38 4.34 8.35
N SER A 107 -3.20 4.69 9.33
CA SER A 107 -4.39 3.94 9.75
C SER A 107 -5.70 4.49 9.14
N HIS A 108 -5.61 5.45 8.21
CA HIS A 108 -6.77 6.16 7.64
C HIS A 108 -7.47 5.41 6.50
N TRP A 109 -7.33 4.09 6.46
CA TRP A 109 -7.97 3.23 5.46
C TRP A 109 -8.79 2.14 6.15
N THR A 110 -9.88 1.78 5.49
CA THR A 110 -10.76 0.69 5.93
C THR A 110 -10.76 -0.37 4.85
N LEU A 111 -10.39 -1.60 5.22
CA LEU A 111 -10.55 -2.74 4.33
C LEU A 111 -12.05 -2.98 4.13
N ARG A 112 -12.49 -2.93 2.87
CA ARG A 112 -13.87 -3.21 2.49
C ARG A 112 -14.05 -4.69 2.22
N ASP A 113 -13.22 -5.21 1.32
CA ASP A 113 -13.38 -6.56 0.81
C ASP A 113 -12.02 -7.13 0.34
N VAL A 114 -11.91 -8.45 0.31
CA VAL A 114 -10.73 -9.15 -0.22
C VAL A 114 -11.20 -10.32 -1.06
N HIS A 115 -10.97 -10.20 -2.35
CA HIS A 115 -11.29 -11.24 -3.31
C HIS A 115 -10.05 -12.06 -3.61
N THR A 116 -10.06 -13.35 -3.30
CA THR A 116 -9.00 -14.28 -3.72
C THR A 116 -9.53 -15.10 -4.88
N ALA A 117 -8.87 -15.02 -6.04
CA ALA A 117 -9.19 -15.80 -7.22
C ALA A 117 -8.40 -17.11 -7.27
#